data_AF-A0A5M3MPJ5-F1
#
_entry.id   AF-A0A5M3MPJ5-F1
#
_cell.length_a   1.000
_cell.length_b   1.000
_cell.length_c   1.000
_cell.angle_alpha   90.00
_cell.angle_beta   90.00
_cell.angle_gamma   90.00
#
_symmetry.space_group_name_H-M   'P 1'
#
loop_
_entity.id
_entity.type
_entity.pdbx_description
1 polymer ?
#
loop_
_entity_poly.entity_id
_entity_poly.type
_entity_poly.pdbx_seq_one_letter_code
_entity_poly.pdbx_strand_id
1 'polypeptide(L)'
;MDRRRGSVRPASSEEVQCWTQASNSLSSLSNIYTASNSVSLETIARANKLLTSWPPEDSSPGEGYESTKANYKRLSSALKEIKENSEKEEKIIKEAIEQISVLIALRKASEDFPEKRNKRPRPSSPPARGGTPQPGNGRASLHSNSTRGSVGPTPAIPFSREPKARREALAKQLPLQEGRKVAFHPPSGKTADGTNTDGDENTWILAVITKCINQDKNRYEVQDVEPQEDGQPGLRYNTTLRAIIPLPDPNVQSNNAAHLNAYPEFSAGSTVMALYPDTSCFYRAEVIASPKDLVPGGRATSSKHIPTYKLKFEDDDDQEHSVQAQWVVEWPGI
;
A
#
# COMPACT_ATOMS: atom_id res chain seq x y z
N MET A 1 9.54 -43.28 6.93
CA MET A 1 9.52 -43.46 5.45
C MET A 1 9.67 -42.07 4.87
N ASP A 2 10.92 -41.63 4.76
CA ASP A 2 11.28 -40.22 4.55
C ASP A 2 11.87 -40.05 3.16
N ARG A 3 11.09 -39.47 2.25
CA ARG A 3 11.60 -39.03 0.95
C ARG A 3 10.87 -37.77 0.50
N ARG A 4 11.37 -36.62 0.95
CA ARG A 4 11.37 -35.34 0.21
C ARG A 4 12.28 -34.30 0.89
N ARG A 5 13.55 -34.65 1.06
CA ARG A 5 14.61 -33.64 1.20
C ARG A 5 14.97 -33.18 -0.21
N GLY A 6 14.52 -31.99 -0.60
CA GLY A 6 15.03 -31.31 -1.79
C GLY A 6 16.53 -31.10 -1.60
N SER A 7 17.33 -31.52 -2.57
CA SER A 7 18.78 -31.30 -2.54
C SER A 7 19.05 -29.81 -2.72
N VAL A 8 19.31 -29.11 -1.62
CA VAL A 8 19.95 -27.78 -1.67
C VAL A 8 21.35 -28.01 -2.23
N ARG A 9 21.63 -27.54 -3.46
CA ARG A 9 23.01 -27.49 -3.93
C ARG A 9 23.78 -26.54 -3.00
N PRO A 10 24.96 -26.91 -2.50
CA PRO A 10 25.83 -25.96 -1.83
C PRO A 10 26.14 -24.82 -2.80
N ALA A 11 26.02 -23.57 -2.35
CA ALA A 11 26.40 -22.40 -3.13
C ALA A 11 27.85 -22.58 -3.63
N SER A 12 28.10 -22.29 -4.91
CA SER A 12 29.47 -22.39 -5.43
C SER A 12 30.38 -21.38 -4.73
N SER A 13 31.68 -21.66 -4.64
CA SER A 13 32.68 -20.71 -4.09
C SER A 13 32.56 -19.31 -4.70
N GLU A 14 32.28 -19.25 -6.00
CA GLU A 14 32.12 -18.00 -6.75
C GLU A 14 30.81 -17.29 -6.38
N GLU A 15 29.73 -18.03 -6.19
CA GLU A 15 28.44 -17.49 -5.76
C GLU A 15 28.53 -16.88 -4.36
N VAL A 16 29.16 -17.57 -3.41
CA VAL A 16 29.41 -17.05 -2.05
C VAL A 16 30.28 -15.78 -2.09
N GLN A 17 31.27 -15.73 -2.97
CA GLN A 17 32.15 -14.57 -3.12
C GLN A 17 31.39 -13.38 -3.73
N CYS A 18 30.54 -13.60 -4.73
CA CYS A 18 29.66 -12.58 -5.31
C CYS A 18 28.66 -12.04 -4.28
N TRP A 19 28.04 -12.90 -3.46
CA TRP A 19 27.14 -12.48 -2.39
C TRP A 19 27.84 -11.66 -1.31
N THR A 20 29.05 -12.07 -0.92
CA THR A 20 29.86 -11.35 0.07
C THR A 20 30.25 -9.97 -0.46
N GLN A 21 30.67 -9.88 -1.73
CA GLN A 21 30.99 -8.62 -2.37
C GLN A 21 29.77 -7.70 -2.49
N ALA A 22 28.61 -8.22 -2.88
CA ALA A 22 27.36 -7.47 -2.96
C ALA A 22 26.91 -6.94 -1.59
N SER A 23 26.99 -7.78 -0.56
CA SER A 23 26.65 -7.42 0.82
C SER A 23 27.56 -6.30 1.36
N ASN A 24 28.86 -6.37 1.09
CA ASN A 24 29.82 -5.33 1.48
C ASN A 24 29.56 -4.00 0.76
N SER A 25 29.21 -4.04 -0.53
CA SER A 25 28.85 -2.85 -1.30
C SER A 25 27.57 -2.19 -0.76
N LEU A 26 26.53 -2.98 -0.46
CA LEU A 26 25.27 -2.48 0.11
C LEU A 26 25.46 -1.93 1.52
N SER A 27 26.29 -2.58 2.34
CA SER A 27 26.62 -2.10 3.69
C SER A 27 27.37 -0.77 3.64
N SER A 28 28.31 -0.62 2.70
CA SER A 28 29.03 0.64 2.47
C SER A 28 28.09 1.76 2.03
N LEU A 29 27.12 1.45 1.15
CA LEU A 29 26.10 2.40 0.72
C LEU A 29 25.22 2.87 1.89
N SER A 30 24.74 1.93 2.71
CA SER A 30 23.90 2.22 3.88
C SER A 30 24.61 3.17 4.86
N ASN A 31 25.92 2.97 5.08
CA ASN A 31 26.72 3.82 5.95
C ASN A 31 26.86 5.24 5.39
N ILE A 32 27.12 5.37 4.08
CA ILE A 32 27.21 6.67 3.40
C ILE A 32 25.88 7.41 3.49
N TYR A 33 24.76 6.72 3.20
CA TYR A 33 23.43 7.32 3.27
C TYR A 33 23.09 7.81 4.69
N THR A 34 23.37 6.98 5.71
CA THR A 34 23.08 7.32 7.11
C THR A 34 23.89 8.54 7.57
N ALA A 35 25.17 8.61 7.19
CA ALA A 35 26.04 9.74 7.50
C ALA A 35 25.61 11.04 6.79
N SER A 36 25.28 10.96 5.49
CA SER A 36 24.84 12.11 4.70
C SER A 36 23.48 12.64 5.17
N ASN A 37 22.53 11.77 5.50
CA ASN A 37 21.19 12.16 5.94
C ASN A 37 21.21 12.99 7.23
N SER A 38 22.07 12.64 8.20
CA SER A 38 22.20 13.40 9.45
C SER A 38 22.68 14.84 9.18
N VAL A 39 23.70 15.00 8.34
CA VAL A 39 24.26 16.31 8.01
C VAL A 39 23.26 17.16 7.22
N SER A 40 22.56 16.56 6.25
CA SER A 40 21.51 17.24 5.47
C SER A 40 20.37 17.77 6.35
N LEU A 41 19.93 16.99 7.34
CA LEU A 41 18.87 17.41 8.27
C LEU A 41 19.28 18.60 9.14
N GLU A 42 20.51 18.64 9.63
CA GLU A 42 21.02 19.77 10.42
C GLU A 42 21.11 21.06 9.60
N THR A 43 21.58 20.98 8.36
CA THR A 43 21.68 22.14 7.46
C THR A 43 20.29 22.65 7.05
N ILE A 44 19.33 21.76 6.80
CA ILE A 44 17.92 22.11 6.54
C ILE A 44 17.29 22.81 7.76
N ALA A 45 17.49 22.28 8.97
CA ALA A 45 16.98 22.89 10.20
C ALA A 45 17.53 24.31 10.41
N ARG A 46 18.82 24.52 10.13
CA ARG A 46 19.47 25.83 10.18
C ARG A 46 18.87 26.80 9.16
N ALA A 47 18.64 26.36 7.92
CA ALA A 47 18.02 27.19 6.88
C ALA A 47 16.59 27.58 7.25
N ASN A 48 15.77 26.64 7.73
CA ASN A 48 14.40 26.89 8.16
C ASN A 48 14.33 27.91 9.31
N LYS A 49 15.25 27.81 10.29
CA LYS A 49 15.35 28.80 11.37
C LYS A 49 15.63 30.21 10.84
N LEU A 50 16.55 30.33 9.87
CA LEU A 50 16.89 31.61 9.24
C LEU A 50 15.72 32.17 8.42
N LEU A 51 14.96 31.29 7.77
CA LEU A 51 13.77 31.66 6.99
C LEU A 51 12.63 32.17 7.88
N THR A 52 12.41 31.54 9.05
CA THR A 52 11.43 32.03 10.04
C THR A 52 11.83 33.37 10.65
N SER A 53 13.13 33.64 10.78
CA SER A 53 13.64 34.94 11.24
C SER A 53 13.67 36.02 10.13
N TRP A 54 13.22 35.69 8.92
CA TRP A 54 13.15 36.66 7.83
C TRP A 54 11.93 37.58 8.03
N PRO A 55 12.11 38.91 8.01
CA PRO A 55 11.01 39.83 8.22
C PRO A 55 9.96 39.75 7.10
N PRO A 56 8.65 39.74 7.41
CA PRO A 56 7.60 39.86 6.41
C PRO A 56 7.62 41.25 5.76
N GLU A 57 7.23 41.33 4.48
CA GLU A 57 7.56 42.41 3.52
C GLU A 57 7.34 43.88 3.96
N ASP A 58 6.56 44.16 5.01
CA ASP A 58 6.17 45.53 5.42
C ASP A 58 6.72 45.98 6.79
N SER A 59 7.70 45.29 7.37
CA SER A 59 8.28 45.67 8.67
C SER A 59 9.68 46.25 8.50
N SER A 60 9.90 47.52 8.87
CA SER A 60 11.25 48.02 9.10
C SER A 60 11.88 47.15 10.21
N PRO A 61 13.01 46.46 9.95
CA PRO A 61 13.58 45.57 10.95
C PRO A 61 13.92 46.37 12.21
N GLY A 62 13.32 46.04 13.35
CA GLY A 62 13.66 46.67 14.64
C GLY A 62 15.14 46.51 15.01
N GLU A 63 15.84 45.56 14.38
CA GLU A 63 17.28 45.29 14.52
C GLU A 63 18.18 45.93 13.44
N GLY A 64 17.61 46.70 12.49
CA GLY A 64 18.35 47.40 11.44
C GLY A 64 18.73 46.56 10.21
N TYR A 65 19.14 47.25 9.14
CA TYR A 65 19.47 46.64 7.83
C TYR A 65 20.67 45.68 7.88
N GLU A 66 21.60 45.88 8.83
CA GLU A 66 22.80 45.04 8.95
C GLU A 66 22.51 43.61 9.41
N SER A 67 21.55 43.41 10.32
CA SER A 67 21.15 42.08 10.78
C SER A 67 20.49 41.28 9.66
N THR A 68 19.64 41.94 8.87
CA THR A 68 18.98 41.37 7.70
C THR A 68 20.00 40.95 6.64
N LYS A 69 21.01 41.80 6.38
CA LYS A 69 22.12 41.48 5.47
C LYS A 69 22.97 40.29 5.95
N ALA A 70 23.18 40.16 7.26
CA ALA A 70 23.87 39.00 7.84
C ALA A 70 23.03 37.72 7.73
N ASN A 71 21.72 37.79 7.98
CA ASN A 71 20.80 36.68 7.82
C ASN A 71 20.72 36.22 6.36
N TYR A 72 20.67 37.16 5.41
CA TYR A 72 20.73 36.86 3.98
C TYR A 72 21.98 36.05 3.61
N LYS A 73 23.16 36.48 4.06
CA LYS A 73 24.42 35.77 3.77
C LYS A 73 24.41 34.35 4.34
N ARG A 74 23.93 34.17 5.58
CA ARG A 74 23.84 32.86 6.24
C ARG A 74 22.83 31.95 5.55
N LEU A 75 21.66 32.49 5.18
CA LEU A 75 20.61 31.76 4.48
C LEU A 75 21.08 31.33 3.08
N SER A 76 21.68 32.25 2.33
CA SER A 76 22.25 31.95 1.01
C SER A 76 23.32 30.86 1.08
N SER A 77 24.20 30.91 2.09
CA SER A 77 25.20 29.87 2.33
C SER A 77 24.56 28.52 2.69
N ALA A 78 23.56 28.50 3.57
CA ALA A 78 22.86 27.28 3.97
C ALA A 78 22.08 26.65 2.80
N LEU A 79 21.40 27.47 1.99
CA LEU A 79 20.71 27.00 0.79
C LEU A 79 21.67 26.44 -0.26
N LYS A 80 22.85 27.06 -0.43
CA LYS A 80 23.90 26.53 -1.30
C LYS A 80 24.41 25.18 -0.80
N GLU A 81 24.64 25.04 0.50
CA GLU A 81 25.08 23.80 1.13
C GLU A 81 24.02 22.68 0.99
N ILE A 82 22.73 23.00 1.19
CA ILE A 82 21.62 22.06 0.95
C ILE A 82 21.63 21.60 -0.50
N LYS A 83 21.76 22.52 -1.45
CA LYS A 83 21.83 22.18 -2.88
C LYS A 83 23.01 21.25 -3.19
N GLU A 84 24.21 21.57 -2.72
CA GLU A 84 25.41 20.76 -2.94
C GLU A 84 25.27 19.37 -2.29
N ASN A 85 24.64 19.26 -1.13
CA ASN A 85 24.38 17.97 -0.49
C ASN A 85 23.34 17.16 -1.24
N SER A 86 22.24 17.77 -1.70
CA SER A 86 21.24 17.09 -2.54
C SER A 86 21.84 16.58 -3.85
N GLU A 87 22.73 17.34 -4.50
CA GLU A 87 23.44 16.90 -5.71
C GLU A 87 24.36 15.70 -5.44
N LYS A 88 25.03 15.67 -4.27
CA LYS A 88 25.85 14.53 -3.84
C LYS A 88 24.99 13.30 -3.55
N GLU A 89 23.87 13.47 -2.83
CA GLU A 89 22.92 12.40 -2.55
C GLU A 89 22.35 11.80 -3.84
N GLU A 90 21.98 12.65 -4.81
CA GLU A 90 21.50 12.21 -6.13
C GLU A 90 22.56 11.35 -6.84
N LYS A 91 23.84 11.75 -6.79
CA LYS A 91 24.94 10.97 -7.36
C LYS A 91 25.10 9.61 -6.69
N ILE A 92 25.06 9.57 -5.35
CA ILE A 92 25.16 8.32 -4.57
C ILE A 92 23.99 7.38 -4.88
N ILE A 93 22.77 7.92 -5.00
CA ILE A 93 21.57 7.14 -5.35
C ILE A 93 21.71 6.57 -6.77
N LYS A 94 22.18 7.36 -7.74
CA LYS A 94 22.43 6.87 -9.11
C LYS A 94 23.45 5.73 -9.13
N GLU A 95 24.54 5.86 -8.39
CA GLU A 95 25.55 4.82 -8.25
C GLU A 95 24.97 3.56 -7.58
N ALA A 96 24.14 3.70 -6.55
CA ALA A 96 23.44 2.59 -5.92
C ALA A 96 22.53 1.83 -6.90
N ILE A 97 21.76 2.58 -7.70
CA ILE A 97 20.87 2.02 -8.72
C ILE A 97 21.67 1.23 -9.76
N GLU A 98 22.82 1.75 -10.20
CA GLU A 98 23.71 1.05 -11.13
C GLU A 98 24.23 -0.27 -10.52
N GLN A 99 24.72 -0.23 -9.28
CA GLN A 99 25.21 -1.42 -8.58
C GLN A 99 24.11 -2.48 -8.42
N ILE A 100 22.89 -2.09 -8.02
CA ILE A 100 21.75 -3.01 -7.92
C ILE A 100 21.36 -3.57 -9.30
N SER A 101 21.43 -2.74 -10.35
CA SER A 101 21.13 -3.18 -11.72
C SER A 101 22.11 -4.25 -12.21
N VAL A 102 23.41 -4.11 -11.88
CA VAL A 102 24.43 -5.14 -12.15
C VAL A 102 24.09 -6.44 -11.40
N LEU A 103 23.70 -6.37 -10.13
CA LEU A 103 23.30 -7.55 -9.35
C LEU A 103 22.07 -8.26 -9.94
N ILE A 104 21.08 -7.49 -10.39
CA ILE A 104 19.89 -8.04 -11.07
C ILE A 104 20.32 -8.74 -12.37
N ALA A 105 21.23 -8.15 -13.14
CA ALA A 105 21.74 -8.73 -14.38
C ALA A 105 22.52 -10.04 -14.14
N LEU A 106 23.38 -10.07 -13.11
CA LEU A 106 24.11 -11.28 -12.70
C LEU A 106 23.18 -12.41 -12.27
N ARG A 107 22.11 -12.09 -11.52
CA ARG A 107 21.09 -13.08 -11.12
C ARG A 107 20.36 -13.67 -12.32
N LYS A 108 19.95 -12.83 -13.27
CA LYS A 108 19.30 -13.27 -14.52
C LYS A 108 20.22 -14.14 -15.37
N ALA A 109 21.49 -13.76 -15.50
CA ALA A 109 22.47 -14.54 -16.26
C ALA A 109 22.83 -15.89 -15.59
N SER A 110 22.76 -15.98 -14.26
CA SER A 110 22.97 -17.22 -13.50
C SER A 110 21.80 -18.21 -13.65
N GLU A 111 20.56 -17.72 -13.85
CA GLU A 111 19.38 -18.56 -14.09
C GLU A 111 19.32 -19.19 -15.50
N ASP A 112 20.09 -18.69 -16.46
CA ASP A 112 20.05 -19.12 -17.88
C ASP A 112 20.79 -20.44 -18.18
N PHE A 113 21.24 -21.21 -17.18
CA PHE A 113 21.71 -22.58 -17.43
C PHE A 113 20.51 -23.54 -17.58
N PRO A 114 20.23 -24.07 -18.79
CA PRO A 114 19.09 -24.95 -18.97
C PRO A 114 19.39 -26.32 -18.34
N GLU A 115 18.80 -26.61 -17.19
CA GLU A 115 18.61 -28.00 -16.76
C GLU A 115 17.71 -28.69 -17.79
N LYS A 116 18.33 -29.32 -18.81
CA LYS A 116 17.68 -30.24 -19.75
C LYS A 116 17.13 -31.44 -18.98
N ARG A 117 15.95 -31.28 -18.40
CA ARG A 117 15.18 -32.38 -17.83
C ARG A 117 14.41 -33.06 -18.97
N ASN A 118 15.03 -34.06 -19.57
CA ASN A 118 14.41 -34.93 -20.59
C ASN A 118 13.05 -35.46 -20.07
N LYS A 119 11.95 -34.97 -20.64
CA LYS A 119 10.61 -35.48 -20.37
C LYS A 119 10.44 -36.81 -21.10
N ARG A 120 10.37 -37.91 -20.34
CA ARG A 120 9.83 -39.20 -20.83
C ARG A 120 8.34 -39.03 -21.16
N PRO A 121 7.84 -39.54 -22.31
CA PRO A 121 6.43 -39.47 -22.65
C PRO A 121 5.64 -40.49 -21.81
N ARG A 122 4.56 -40.05 -21.17
CA ARG A 122 3.57 -40.94 -20.56
C ARG A 122 2.53 -41.34 -21.61
N PRO A 123 2.17 -42.62 -21.73
CA PRO A 123 1.16 -43.08 -22.68
C PRO A 123 -0.27 -42.69 -22.26
N SER A 124 -1.09 -42.46 -23.29
CA SER A 124 -2.52 -42.14 -23.26
C SER A 124 -3.36 -43.27 -22.64
N SER A 125 -4.43 -42.90 -21.93
CA SER A 125 -5.51 -43.82 -21.52
C SER A 125 -6.87 -43.18 -21.87
N PRO A 126 -7.90 -43.99 -22.17
CA PRO A 126 -8.93 -43.68 -23.18
C PRO A 126 -10.20 -43.01 -22.63
N PRO A 127 -11.04 -42.42 -23.50
CA PRO A 127 -12.21 -41.64 -23.10
C PRO A 127 -13.44 -42.53 -22.82
N ALA A 128 -14.18 -42.21 -21.76
CA ALA A 128 -15.52 -42.73 -21.55
C ALA A 128 -16.57 -41.78 -22.14
N ARG A 129 -17.43 -42.36 -22.99
CA ARG A 129 -18.73 -41.88 -23.50
C ARG A 129 -19.60 -41.35 -22.34
N GLY A 130 -20.46 -40.36 -22.46
CA GLY A 130 -21.37 -39.99 -23.55
C GLY A 130 -22.80 -40.07 -23.02
N GLY A 131 -23.50 -38.94 -22.96
CA GLY A 131 -24.92 -38.83 -22.57
C GLY A 131 -25.48 -37.48 -23.02
N THR A 132 -26.35 -37.53 -24.02
CA THR A 132 -26.97 -36.43 -24.78
C THR A 132 -28.27 -35.89 -24.14
N PRO A 133 -28.84 -34.79 -24.67
CA PRO A 133 -29.68 -33.83 -23.94
C PRO A 133 -31.19 -33.97 -24.24
N GLN A 134 -32.04 -33.29 -23.45
CA GLN A 134 -33.35 -32.83 -23.92
C GLN A 134 -33.84 -31.54 -23.23
N PRO A 135 -34.78 -30.80 -23.86
CA PRO A 135 -34.99 -29.36 -23.69
C PRO A 135 -36.33 -29.01 -23.03
N GLY A 136 -36.48 -27.74 -22.62
CA GLY A 136 -37.79 -27.19 -22.24
C GLY A 136 -37.75 -25.72 -21.83
N ASN A 137 -38.22 -24.86 -22.73
CA ASN A 137 -39.01 -23.61 -22.58
C ASN A 137 -38.93 -22.86 -21.23
N GLY A 138 -38.74 -21.54 -21.14
CA GLY A 138 -39.33 -20.47 -21.93
C GLY A 138 -39.90 -19.40 -20.98
N ARG A 139 -39.18 -18.29 -20.84
CA ARG A 139 -39.62 -16.88 -20.72
C ARG A 139 -40.89 -16.50 -19.92
N ALA A 140 -40.71 -15.71 -18.86
CA ALA A 140 -41.50 -14.48 -18.50
C ALA A 140 -40.94 -13.89 -17.18
N SER A 141 -40.09 -12.85 -17.19
CA SER A 141 -40.45 -11.43 -17.09
C SER A 141 -41.65 -11.13 -16.18
N LEU A 142 -41.37 -10.81 -14.90
CA LEU A 142 -42.28 -10.03 -14.07
C LEU A 142 -41.60 -8.73 -13.65
N HIS A 143 -42.22 -7.67 -14.11
CA HIS A 143 -42.01 -6.28 -13.81
C HIS A 143 -42.22 -6.00 -12.31
N SER A 144 -41.29 -5.30 -11.67
CA SER A 144 -41.63 -4.45 -10.53
C SER A 144 -40.93 -3.10 -10.64
N ASN A 145 -41.70 -2.15 -11.17
CA ASN A 145 -41.72 -0.70 -10.91
C ASN A 145 -40.45 -0.04 -10.35
N SER A 146 -39.79 0.68 -11.26
CA SER A 146 -39.02 1.87 -10.92
C SER A 146 -39.91 2.91 -10.23
N THR A 147 -39.63 3.19 -8.96
CA THR A 147 -39.94 4.48 -8.36
C THR A 147 -38.77 5.42 -8.57
N ARG A 148 -39.01 6.37 -9.48
CA ARG A 148 -38.19 7.53 -9.81
C ARG A 148 -38.07 8.44 -8.57
N GLY A 149 -36.99 8.29 -7.82
CA GLY A 149 -36.51 9.26 -6.85
C GLY A 149 -35.37 10.07 -7.46
N SER A 150 -35.63 11.34 -7.78
CA SER A 150 -34.61 12.31 -8.15
C SER A 150 -33.77 12.63 -6.92
N VAL A 151 -32.69 11.88 -6.70
CA VAL A 151 -31.61 12.29 -5.80
C VAL A 151 -30.52 12.93 -6.64
N GLY A 152 -30.13 14.15 -6.23
CA GLY A 152 -28.95 14.82 -6.76
C GLY A 152 -27.68 13.97 -6.58
N PRO A 153 -26.51 14.43 -7.03
CA PRO A 153 -25.29 13.64 -7.03
C PRO A 153 -24.92 13.24 -5.60
N THR A 154 -25.31 12.04 -5.18
CA THR A 154 -24.78 11.39 -4.00
C THR A 154 -23.31 11.09 -4.27
N PRO A 155 -22.39 11.35 -3.32
CA PRO A 155 -21.02 10.88 -3.47
C PRO A 155 -21.06 9.38 -3.76
N ALA A 156 -20.36 8.95 -4.81
CA ALA A 156 -20.36 7.56 -5.25
C ALA A 156 -19.86 6.69 -4.10
N ILE A 157 -20.77 5.88 -3.54
CA ILE A 157 -20.52 5.00 -2.40
C ILE A 157 -19.37 4.04 -2.77
N PRO A 158 -18.19 4.12 -2.14
CA PRO A 158 -17.05 3.26 -2.47
C PRO A 158 -17.37 1.78 -2.34
N PHE A 159 -18.29 1.40 -1.45
CA PHE A 159 -18.69 0.00 -1.26
C PHE A 159 -20.14 -0.31 -1.70
N SER A 160 -20.45 -0.11 -2.98
CA SER A 160 -21.68 -0.72 -3.55
C SER A 160 -21.48 -2.21 -3.83
N ARG A 161 -22.45 -3.05 -3.42
CA ARG A 161 -22.55 -4.47 -3.85
C ARG A 161 -22.85 -4.57 -5.36
N GLU A 162 -23.36 -3.51 -5.97
CA GLU A 162 -23.65 -3.49 -7.40
C GLU A 162 -22.35 -3.31 -8.22
N PRO A 163 -21.98 -4.27 -9.09
CA PRO A 163 -20.71 -4.24 -9.80
C PRO A 163 -20.49 -2.99 -10.66
N LYS A 164 -21.58 -2.44 -11.22
CA LYS A 164 -21.53 -1.27 -12.10
C LYS A 164 -21.23 0.00 -11.30
N ALA A 165 -21.94 0.22 -10.19
CA ALA A 165 -21.73 1.35 -9.30
C ALA A 165 -20.32 1.33 -8.68
N ARG A 166 -19.84 0.16 -8.28
CA ARG A 166 -18.48 -0.01 -7.75
C ARG A 166 -17.40 0.34 -8.77
N ARG A 167 -17.56 -0.12 -10.01
CA ARG A 167 -16.64 0.21 -11.10
C ARG A 167 -16.65 1.71 -11.43
N GLU A 168 -17.81 2.35 -11.33
CA GLU A 168 -17.95 3.79 -11.53
C GLU A 168 -17.29 4.60 -10.41
N ALA A 169 -17.54 4.23 -9.14
CA ALA A 169 -16.91 4.85 -7.96
C ALA A 169 -15.37 4.75 -8.01
N LEU A 170 -14.85 3.60 -8.44
CA LEU A 170 -13.42 3.35 -8.54
C LEU A 170 -12.81 3.76 -9.88
N ALA A 171 -13.59 4.25 -10.86
CA ALA A 171 -13.12 4.45 -12.24
C ALA A 171 -11.84 5.29 -12.34
N LYS A 172 -11.68 6.30 -11.46
CA LYS A 172 -10.50 7.18 -11.41
C LYS A 172 -9.24 6.50 -10.84
N GLN A 173 -9.41 5.41 -10.10
CA GLN A 173 -8.32 4.63 -9.52
C GLN A 173 -7.97 3.39 -10.36
N LEU A 174 -8.78 3.05 -11.37
CA LEU A 174 -8.59 1.84 -12.17
C LEU A 174 -7.67 2.08 -13.39
N PRO A 175 -6.74 1.16 -13.69
CA PRO A 175 -6.46 -0.08 -12.95
C PRO A 175 -5.69 0.19 -11.64
N LEU A 176 -6.02 -0.59 -10.59
CA LEU A 176 -5.20 -0.61 -9.38
C LEU A 176 -3.79 -1.08 -9.73
N GLN A 177 -2.80 -0.28 -9.35
CA GLN A 177 -1.39 -0.53 -9.65
C GLN A 177 -0.80 -1.62 -8.74
N GLU A 178 0.26 -2.28 -9.18
CA GLU A 178 1.07 -3.14 -8.33
C GLU A 178 1.59 -2.36 -7.11
N GLY A 179 1.61 -2.99 -5.93
CA GLY A 179 1.99 -2.35 -4.68
C GLY A 179 0.85 -1.59 -3.99
N ARG A 180 -0.32 -1.47 -4.63
CA ARG A 180 -1.48 -0.80 -4.03
C ARG A 180 -2.00 -1.61 -2.84
N LYS A 181 -2.04 -0.98 -1.66
CA LYS A 181 -2.63 -1.57 -0.44
C LYS A 181 -4.16 -1.55 -0.51
N VAL A 182 -4.77 -2.64 -0.07
CA VAL A 182 -6.22 -2.85 -0.09
C VAL A 182 -6.67 -3.59 1.17
N ALA A 183 -7.89 -3.32 1.63
CA ALA A 183 -8.60 -4.29 2.47
C ALA A 183 -9.21 -5.35 1.56
N PHE A 184 -8.91 -6.61 1.81
CA PHE A 184 -9.33 -7.75 1.02
C PHE A 184 -10.19 -8.69 1.86
N HIS A 185 -11.26 -9.21 1.28
CA HIS A 185 -12.11 -10.24 1.87
C HIS A 185 -11.75 -11.60 1.26
N PRO A 186 -11.01 -12.47 1.98
CA PRO A 186 -10.67 -13.79 1.48
C PRO A 186 -11.93 -14.65 1.30
N PRO A 187 -11.99 -15.51 0.28
CA PRO A 187 -13.04 -16.50 0.17
C PRO A 187 -13.05 -17.41 1.40
N SER A 188 -14.24 -17.72 1.92
CA SER A 188 -14.47 -18.69 2.99
C SER A 188 -13.66 -19.98 2.77
N GLY A 189 -12.81 -20.34 3.73
CA GLY A 189 -12.00 -21.57 3.71
C GLY A 189 -10.58 -21.45 3.15
N LYS A 190 -10.06 -20.24 2.94
CA LYS A 190 -8.63 -20.02 2.64
C LYS A 190 -8.08 -18.83 3.45
N THR A 191 -7.66 -19.09 4.68
CA THR A 191 -6.74 -18.22 5.43
C THR A 191 -5.29 -18.65 5.16
N ALA A 192 -4.32 -17.79 5.50
CA ALA A 192 -2.89 -18.06 5.33
C ALA A 192 -2.41 -19.33 6.06
N ASP A 193 -3.21 -19.84 7.00
CA ASP A 193 -2.84 -20.90 7.93
C ASP A 193 -3.22 -22.32 7.46
N GLY A 194 -3.98 -22.46 6.37
CA GLY A 194 -4.37 -23.78 5.82
C GLY A 194 -5.19 -24.68 6.78
N THR A 195 -5.49 -24.20 7.99
CA THR A 195 -6.36 -24.80 8.97
C THR A 195 -7.80 -24.38 8.66
N ASN A 196 -8.74 -25.34 8.66
CA ASN A 196 -10.16 -25.04 8.86
C ASN A 196 -10.32 -24.58 10.31
N THR A 197 -9.92 -23.35 10.59
CA THR A 197 -10.41 -22.61 11.74
C THR A 197 -11.67 -21.88 11.29
N ASP A 198 -12.62 -21.71 12.21
CA ASP A 198 -13.74 -20.78 12.10
C ASP A 198 -13.19 -19.35 11.98
N GLY A 199 -12.40 -19.06 10.94
CA GLY A 199 -12.00 -17.72 10.58
C GLY A 199 -13.29 -17.04 10.21
N ASP A 200 -13.73 -16.13 11.08
CA ASP A 200 -15.00 -15.42 10.94
C ASP A 200 -15.17 -15.05 9.48
N GLU A 201 -16.27 -15.53 8.88
CA GLU A 201 -16.60 -15.36 7.45
C GLU A 201 -16.64 -13.87 7.05
N ASN A 202 -16.54 -12.99 8.04
CA ASN A 202 -16.57 -11.54 7.97
C ASN A 202 -15.19 -10.88 8.12
N THR A 203 -14.09 -11.64 8.25
CA THR A 203 -12.74 -11.07 8.47
C THR A 203 -12.15 -10.50 7.19
N TRP A 204 -11.79 -9.22 7.23
CA TRP A 204 -11.08 -8.53 6.16
C TRP A 204 -9.59 -8.44 6.52
N ILE A 205 -8.70 -8.63 5.55
CA ILE A 205 -7.25 -8.61 5.77
C ILE A 205 -6.58 -7.53 4.94
N LEU A 206 -5.41 -7.07 5.38
CA LEU A 206 -4.55 -6.18 4.65
C LEU A 206 -3.84 -6.96 3.55
N ALA A 207 -4.02 -6.54 2.31
CA ALA A 207 -3.37 -7.16 1.16
C ALA A 207 -2.76 -6.11 0.23
N VAL A 208 -1.89 -6.57 -0.65
CA VAL A 208 -1.26 -5.76 -1.68
C VAL A 208 -1.62 -6.31 -3.06
N ILE A 209 -1.99 -5.43 -3.99
CA ILE A 209 -2.17 -5.80 -5.40
C ILE A 209 -0.82 -6.24 -5.98
N THR A 210 -0.72 -7.47 -6.48
CA THR A 210 0.49 -7.96 -7.16
C THR A 210 0.39 -7.77 -8.67
N LYS A 211 -0.79 -7.98 -9.25
CA LYS A 211 -1.01 -7.74 -10.69
C LYS A 211 -2.48 -7.57 -11.08
N CYS A 212 -2.70 -6.85 -12.16
CA CYS A 212 -3.95 -6.84 -12.93
C CYS A 212 -3.96 -8.04 -13.89
N ILE A 213 -4.95 -8.94 -13.74
CA ILE A 213 -5.00 -10.20 -14.49
C ILE A 213 -5.57 -9.94 -15.89
N ASN A 214 -4.86 -10.38 -16.94
CA ASN A 214 -5.28 -10.25 -18.34
C ASN A 214 -5.59 -8.81 -18.79
N GLN A 215 -5.01 -7.80 -18.13
CA GLN A 215 -5.35 -6.38 -18.32
C GLN A 215 -6.85 -6.06 -18.08
N ASP A 216 -7.58 -6.97 -17.41
CA ASP A 216 -8.97 -6.77 -17.01
C ASP A 216 -9.00 -5.93 -15.73
N LYS A 217 -9.51 -4.70 -15.83
CA LYS A 217 -9.68 -3.77 -14.72
C LYS A 217 -10.59 -4.27 -13.59
N ASN A 218 -11.18 -5.47 -13.71
CA ASN A 218 -12.03 -6.08 -12.70
C ASN A 218 -11.40 -7.32 -12.03
N ARG A 219 -10.24 -7.80 -12.49
CA ARG A 219 -9.61 -9.03 -12.00
C ARG A 219 -8.18 -8.77 -11.53
N TYR A 220 -7.90 -9.15 -10.30
CA TYR A 220 -6.64 -8.85 -9.63
C TYR A 220 -6.09 -10.09 -8.94
N GLU A 221 -4.77 -10.18 -8.87
CA GLU A 221 -4.09 -11.02 -7.90
C GLU A 221 -3.69 -10.13 -6.72
N VAL A 222 -4.01 -10.59 -5.52
CA VAL A 222 -3.66 -9.91 -4.26
C VAL A 222 -2.82 -10.86 -3.41
N GLN A 223 -1.91 -10.30 -2.64
CA GLN A 223 -1.09 -11.04 -1.69
C GLN A 223 -1.36 -10.52 -0.29
N ASP A 224 -1.59 -11.44 0.64
CA ASP A 224 -1.59 -11.14 2.07
C ASP A 224 -0.25 -10.50 2.48
N VAL A 225 -0.31 -9.49 3.36
CA VAL A 225 0.91 -8.88 3.91
C VAL A 225 1.53 -9.74 5.00
N GLU A 226 0.75 -10.57 5.67
CA GLU A 226 1.29 -11.48 6.67
C GLU A 226 2.04 -12.63 6.00
N PRO A 227 3.28 -12.93 6.46
CA PRO A 227 4.00 -14.09 5.98
C PRO A 227 3.29 -15.37 6.47
N GLN A 228 3.48 -16.46 5.72
CA GLN A 228 3.04 -17.78 6.15
C GLN A 228 3.86 -18.26 7.35
N GLU A 229 3.35 -19.23 8.11
CA GLU A 229 4.03 -19.80 9.29
C GLU A 229 5.44 -20.33 8.98
N ASP A 230 5.66 -20.81 7.75
CA ASP A 230 6.95 -21.31 7.29
C ASP A 230 7.94 -20.22 6.84
N GLY A 231 7.58 -18.95 7.02
CA GLY A 231 8.35 -17.78 6.63
C GLY A 231 8.26 -17.42 5.15
N GLN A 232 7.43 -18.11 4.36
CA GLN A 232 7.17 -17.72 2.97
C GLN A 232 6.36 -16.42 2.90
N PRO A 233 6.43 -15.68 1.77
CA PRO A 233 5.56 -14.54 1.54
C PRO A 233 4.07 -14.93 1.68
N GLY A 234 3.24 -13.97 2.08
CA GLY A 234 1.81 -14.19 2.28
C GLY A 234 1.08 -14.84 1.11
N LEU A 235 -0.07 -15.46 1.40
CA LEU A 235 -0.82 -16.22 0.43
C LEU A 235 -1.35 -15.32 -0.70
N ARG A 236 -1.34 -15.85 -1.93
CA ARG A 236 -1.84 -15.13 -3.12
C ARG A 236 -3.23 -15.60 -3.52
N TYR A 237 -4.09 -14.64 -3.82
CA TYR A 237 -5.49 -14.88 -4.17
C TYR A 237 -5.82 -14.19 -5.49
N ASN A 238 -6.51 -14.91 -6.38
CA ASN A 238 -7.18 -14.31 -7.52
C ASN A 238 -8.56 -13.85 -7.10
N THR A 239 -8.86 -12.58 -7.33
CA THR A 239 -10.12 -11.97 -6.90
C THR A 239 -10.62 -10.93 -7.89
N THR A 240 -11.76 -10.31 -7.56
CA THR A 240 -12.36 -9.21 -8.30
C THR A 240 -12.52 -7.99 -7.41
N LEU A 241 -12.91 -6.86 -7.99
CA LEU A 241 -13.19 -5.64 -7.23
C LEU A 241 -14.21 -5.84 -6.10
N ARG A 242 -15.11 -6.84 -6.17
CA ARG A 242 -16.13 -7.09 -5.14
C ARG A 242 -15.56 -7.35 -3.74
N ALA A 243 -14.39 -7.98 -3.67
CA ALA A 243 -13.75 -8.35 -2.42
C ALA A 243 -12.55 -7.44 -2.08
N ILE A 244 -12.41 -6.30 -2.77
CA ILE A 244 -11.27 -5.38 -2.61
C ILE A 244 -11.79 -3.97 -2.31
N ILE A 245 -11.31 -3.37 -1.22
CA ILE A 245 -11.45 -1.93 -0.94
C ILE A 245 -10.07 -1.29 -1.04
N PRO A 246 -9.81 -0.42 -2.03
CA PRO A 246 -8.55 0.33 -2.09
C PRO A 246 -8.36 1.21 -0.84
N LEU A 247 -7.21 1.12 -0.18
CA LEU A 247 -6.89 1.92 1.01
C LEU A 247 -6.18 3.21 0.61
N PRO A 248 -6.44 4.40 1.16
CA PRO A 248 -5.70 5.61 0.81
C PRO A 248 -4.16 5.45 0.82
N ASP A 249 -3.46 6.14 -0.08
CA ASP A 249 -2.00 6.26 -0.05
C ASP A 249 -1.62 7.73 0.26
N PRO A 250 -1.04 8.02 1.43
CA PRO A 250 -0.65 9.38 1.79
C PRO A 250 0.59 9.87 1.03
N ASN A 251 1.33 8.99 0.36
CA ASN A 251 2.58 9.34 -0.33
C ASN A 251 2.36 9.78 -1.78
N VAL A 252 1.15 9.59 -2.33
CA VAL A 252 0.82 10.10 -3.67
C VAL A 252 0.45 11.57 -3.62
N GLN A 253 0.51 12.25 -4.78
CA GLN A 253 0.14 13.65 -4.88
C GLN A 253 -1.32 13.88 -4.49
N SER A 254 -1.63 15.02 -3.86
CA SER A 254 -2.98 15.30 -3.32
C SER A 254 -4.10 15.41 -4.36
N ASN A 255 -3.76 15.54 -5.64
CA ASN A 255 -4.69 15.53 -6.78
C ASN A 255 -4.99 14.10 -7.29
N ASN A 256 -4.28 13.08 -6.80
CA ASN A 256 -4.45 11.69 -7.21
C ASN A 256 -5.66 11.06 -6.52
N ALA A 257 -6.44 10.27 -7.25
CA ALA A 257 -7.61 9.56 -6.70
C ALA A 257 -7.25 8.51 -5.64
N ALA A 258 -5.98 8.09 -5.53
CA ALA A 258 -5.48 7.24 -4.47
C ALA A 258 -5.10 8.00 -3.19
N HIS A 259 -4.99 9.34 -3.25
CA HIS A 259 -4.63 10.15 -2.08
C HIS A 259 -5.76 10.18 -1.05
N LEU A 260 -5.41 10.37 0.23
CA LEU A 260 -6.37 10.44 1.34
C LEU A 260 -7.52 11.45 1.12
N ASN A 261 -7.22 12.62 0.54
CA ASN A 261 -8.24 13.65 0.24
C ASN A 261 -9.33 13.21 -0.75
N ALA A 262 -9.12 12.10 -1.48
CA ALA A 262 -10.12 11.55 -2.39
C ALA A 262 -11.14 10.62 -1.69
N TYR A 263 -10.92 10.31 -0.41
CA TYR A 263 -11.76 9.42 0.39
C TYR A 263 -12.72 10.23 1.28
N PRO A 264 -13.91 9.69 1.57
CA PRO A 264 -14.83 10.33 2.49
C PRO A 264 -14.23 10.38 3.91
N GLU A 265 -14.51 11.47 4.61
CA GLU A 265 -14.23 11.59 6.04
C GLU A 265 -15.43 11.09 6.84
N PHE A 266 -15.18 10.35 7.92
CA PHE A 266 -16.21 9.77 8.76
C PHE A 266 -16.43 10.63 10.02
N SER A 267 -17.68 11.01 10.31
CA SER A 267 -17.98 11.76 11.53
C SER A 267 -18.09 10.83 12.75
N ALA A 268 -17.98 11.38 13.95
CA ALA A 268 -18.32 10.65 15.18
C ALA A 268 -19.70 9.96 15.08
N GLY A 269 -19.80 8.75 15.62
CA GLY A 269 -20.95 7.85 15.52
C GLY A 269 -21.03 7.04 14.21
N SER A 270 -20.13 7.27 13.25
CA SER A 270 -20.13 6.50 11.99
C SER A 270 -19.62 5.07 12.22
N THR A 271 -20.30 4.09 11.63
CA THR A 271 -19.77 2.71 11.54
C THR A 271 -18.76 2.62 10.40
N VAL A 272 -17.56 2.16 10.72
CA VAL A 272 -16.45 2.01 9.78
C VAL A 272 -15.85 0.61 9.90
N MET A 273 -14.97 0.28 8.96
CA MET A 273 -14.08 -0.85 9.06
C MET A 273 -12.65 -0.31 9.19
N ALA A 274 -11.89 -0.79 10.17
CA ALA A 274 -10.56 -0.26 10.45
C ALA A 274 -9.56 -1.37 10.79
N LEU A 275 -8.29 -1.15 10.44
CA LEU A 275 -7.20 -2.03 10.83
C LEU A 275 -7.05 -2.00 12.36
N TYR A 276 -7.12 -3.16 12.99
CA TYR A 276 -6.90 -3.25 14.44
C TYR A 276 -5.42 -3.09 14.77
N PRO A 277 -5.05 -2.36 15.84
CA PRO A 277 -3.66 -2.12 16.20
C PRO A 277 -2.82 -3.38 16.27
N ASP A 278 -1.59 -3.32 15.75
CA ASP A 278 -0.62 -4.41 15.73
C ASP A 278 -1.08 -5.70 15.00
N THR A 279 -2.10 -5.62 14.16
CA THR A 279 -2.57 -6.73 13.32
C THR A 279 -2.60 -6.37 11.83
N SER A 280 -2.79 -7.37 10.98
CA SER A 280 -3.09 -7.21 9.56
C SER A 280 -4.59 -7.33 9.23
N CYS A 281 -5.47 -7.33 10.24
CA CYS A 281 -6.90 -7.59 10.08
C CYS A 281 -7.74 -6.33 10.31
N PHE A 282 -8.83 -6.23 9.56
CA PHE A 282 -9.79 -5.15 9.59
C PHE A 282 -11.08 -5.62 10.27
N TYR A 283 -11.53 -4.83 11.23
CA TYR A 283 -12.70 -5.14 12.05
C TYR A 283 -13.70 -3.99 12.04
N ARG A 284 -14.94 -4.29 12.44
CA ARG A 284 -15.99 -3.30 12.60
C ARG A 284 -15.67 -2.39 13.79
N ALA A 285 -15.80 -1.09 13.57
CA ALA A 285 -15.56 -0.08 14.60
C ALA A 285 -16.55 1.08 14.50
N GLU A 286 -16.73 1.79 15.60
CA GLU A 286 -17.44 3.06 15.68
C GLU A 286 -16.44 4.21 15.79
N VAL A 287 -16.67 5.28 15.04
CA VAL A 287 -15.88 6.50 15.14
C VAL A 287 -16.28 7.27 16.40
N ILE A 288 -15.35 7.43 17.33
CA ILE A 288 -15.53 8.26 18.54
C ILE A 288 -15.19 9.72 18.25
N ALA A 289 -14.10 9.96 17.52
CA ALA A 289 -13.68 11.30 17.11
C ALA A 289 -13.02 11.25 15.72
N SER A 290 -13.39 12.20 14.87
CA SER A 290 -12.75 12.40 13.57
C SER A 290 -11.42 13.16 13.72
N PRO A 291 -10.54 13.16 12.70
CA PRO A 291 -9.32 13.96 12.73
C PRO A 291 -9.57 15.45 12.98
N LYS A 292 -10.71 15.98 12.50
CA LYS A 292 -11.13 17.36 12.76
C LYS A 292 -11.47 17.62 14.23
N ASP A 293 -12.08 16.65 14.91
CA ASP A 293 -12.46 16.78 16.33
C ASP A 293 -11.23 16.72 17.25
N LEU A 294 -10.22 15.94 16.84
CA LEU A 294 -8.98 15.74 17.60
C LEU A 294 -7.98 16.90 17.47
N VAL A 295 -8.21 17.87 16.58
CA VAL A 295 -7.37 19.06 16.42
C VAL A 295 -8.18 20.31 16.79
N PRO A 296 -8.20 20.71 18.08
CA PRO A 296 -8.96 21.87 18.51
C PRO A 296 -8.32 23.17 18.00
N GLY A 297 -9.08 23.99 17.30
CA GLY A 297 -8.74 25.40 17.07
C GLY A 297 -8.14 25.78 15.71
N GLY A 298 -8.36 24.99 14.64
CA GLY A 298 -8.06 25.43 13.28
C GLY A 298 -6.58 25.67 12.97
N ARG A 299 -5.67 25.24 13.85
CA ARG A 299 -4.24 25.20 13.56
C ARG A 299 -4.04 24.11 12.51
N ALA A 300 -3.63 24.50 11.31
CA ALA A 300 -3.26 23.59 10.26
C ALA A 300 -2.29 22.55 10.85
N THR A 301 -2.71 21.29 10.90
CA THR A 301 -1.79 20.18 11.11
C THR A 301 -0.70 20.35 10.07
N SER A 302 0.58 20.32 10.49
CA SER A 302 1.67 20.35 9.53
C SER A 302 1.39 19.31 8.44
N SER A 303 1.73 19.61 7.19
CA SER A 303 1.50 18.73 6.03
C SER A 303 2.18 17.35 6.13
N LYS A 304 2.83 17.04 7.26
CA LYS A 304 3.48 15.79 7.60
C LYS A 304 2.70 14.92 8.59
N HIS A 305 1.65 15.42 9.25
CA HIS A 305 0.87 14.61 10.18
C HIS A 305 -0.22 13.84 9.42
N ILE A 306 -0.17 12.51 9.47
CA ILE A 306 -1.23 11.66 8.90
C ILE A 306 -2.46 11.81 9.82
N PRO A 307 -3.63 12.22 9.29
CA PRO A 307 -4.86 12.33 10.08
C PRO A 307 -5.18 11.03 10.82
N THR A 308 -5.65 11.12 12.06
CA THR A 308 -6.01 9.96 12.90
C THR A 308 -7.45 10.04 13.35
N TYR A 309 -8.10 8.89 13.45
CA TYR A 309 -9.40 8.71 14.07
C TYR A 309 -9.21 8.14 15.47
N LYS A 310 -10.15 8.46 16.36
CA LYS A 310 -10.35 7.72 17.61
C LYS A 310 -11.50 6.75 17.38
N LEU A 311 -11.25 5.47 17.51
CA LEU A 311 -12.19 4.39 17.19
C LEU A 311 -12.47 3.52 18.41
N LYS A 312 -13.63 2.88 18.41
CA LYS A 312 -14.02 1.85 19.36
C LYS A 312 -14.39 0.59 18.59
N PHE A 313 -13.65 -0.50 18.79
CA PHE A 313 -13.93 -1.76 18.13
C PHE A 313 -15.07 -2.50 18.85
N GLU A 314 -15.84 -3.31 18.12
CA GLU A 314 -17.04 -3.97 18.65
C GLU A 314 -16.74 -5.01 19.74
N ASP A 315 -15.62 -5.73 19.64
CA ASP A 315 -15.27 -6.87 20.49
C ASP A 315 -14.17 -6.57 21.53
N ASP A 316 -13.94 -5.29 21.84
CA ASP A 316 -12.77 -4.85 22.62
C ASP A 316 -13.14 -4.06 23.89
N ASP A 317 -14.16 -4.52 24.61
CA ASP A 317 -14.59 -4.00 25.93
C ASP A 317 -14.63 -2.46 26.03
N ASP A 318 -15.13 -1.81 24.97
CA ASP A 318 -15.23 -0.37 24.85
C ASP A 318 -13.90 0.42 24.86
N GLN A 319 -12.77 -0.24 24.56
CA GLN A 319 -11.47 0.41 24.46
C GLN A 319 -11.40 1.39 23.28
N GLU A 320 -10.77 2.54 23.53
CA GLU A 320 -10.57 3.56 22.51
C GLU A 320 -9.18 3.46 21.88
N HIS A 321 -9.13 3.40 20.55
CA HIS A 321 -7.90 3.24 19.78
C HIS A 321 -7.67 4.42 18.84
N SER A 322 -6.41 4.84 18.71
CA SER A 322 -6.01 5.86 17.74
C SER A 322 -5.52 5.19 16.45
N VAL A 323 -6.29 5.30 15.37
CA VAL A 323 -6.02 4.64 14.09
C VAL A 323 -5.82 5.68 12.99
N GLN A 324 -4.77 5.53 12.17
CA GLN A 324 -4.52 6.46 11.06
C GLN A 324 -5.62 6.35 9.99
N ALA A 325 -6.00 7.47 9.41
CA ALA A 325 -7.08 7.57 8.43
C ALA A 325 -6.85 6.72 7.16
N GLN A 326 -5.60 6.43 6.80
CA GLN A 326 -5.28 5.51 5.69
C GLN A 326 -5.70 4.06 5.95
N TRP A 327 -5.95 3.70 7.22
CA TRP A 327 -6.37 2.37 7.66
C TRP A 327 -7.85 2.30 8.03
N VAL A 328 -8.62 3.36 7.76
CA VAL A 328 -10.05 3.44 8.05
C VAL A 328 -10.80 3.54 6.74
N VAL A 329 -11.75 2.64 6.52
CA VAL A 329 -12.59 2.59 5.32
C VAL A 329 -14.06 2.44 5.68
N GLU A 330 -14.92 2.69 4.69
CA GLU A 330 -16.36 2.52 4.83
C GLU A 330 -16.70 1.06 5.17
N TRP A 331 -17.63 0.88 6.12
CA TRP A 331 -18.13 -0.45 6.46
C TRP A 331 -18.92 -1.04 5.28
N PRO A 332 -18.58 -2.25 4.80
CA PRO A 332 -19.18 -2.84 3.62
C PRO A 332 -20.66 -3.24 3.75
N GLY A 333 -21.23 -3.17 4.96
CA GLY A 333 -22.63 -3.54 5.22
C GLY A 333 -22.88 -5.00 4.89
N ILE A 334 -22.37 -5.92 5.72
CA ILE A 334 -22.69 -7.36 5.62
C ILE A 334 -24.16 -7.57 5.93
#